data_AF-A0A820L1Y6-F1
#
_entry.id   AF-A0A820L1Y6-F1
#
_cell.length_a   1.000
_cell.length_b   1.000
_cell.length_c   1.000
_cell.angle_alpha   90.00
_cell.angle_beta   90.00
_cell.angle_gamma   90.00
#
_symmetry.space_group_name_H-M   'P 1'
#
loop_
_entity.id
_entity.type
_entity.pdbx_description
1 polymer ?
#
loop_
_entity_poly.entity_id
_entity_poly.type
_entity_poly.pdbx_seq_one_letter_code
_entity_poly.pdbx_strand_id
1 'polypeptide(L)'
;MSSTSPLTSIFANIHLQLSRYVYCPLYIAGNLGNIFSLIMFSQAKLRSSGVCSWYFLVVSVANLISINTGYITRILSYMGFPDPSRTIGWYCTGRIYISNLSLTLARYFLCSIVIDRFLITSTNVKFRRMSSFNVAKWYIPLSILCWMIYYSHIWVGYNGYQNGSACKRQDGVYTIFITVNSLTIDTSIPILLMIIFSLLTLNN
;
A
#
# COMPACT_ATOMS: atom_id res chain seq x y z
N MET A 1 14.55 38.26 7.71
CA MET A 1 13.89 37.41 8.73
C MET A 1 12.39 37.63 8.61
N SER A 2 11.71 36.80 7.83
CA SER A 2 10.26 36.92 7.60
C SER A 2 9.50 36.42 8.83
N SER A 3 8.78 37.32 9.50
CA SER A 3 7.87 37.02 10.60
C SER A 3 6.79 36.03 10.16
N THR A 4 6.95 34.76 10.49
CA THR A 4 5.90 33.74 10.34
C THR A 4 4.72 34.14 11.21
N SER A 5 3.53 34.30 10.61
CA SER A 5 2.33 34.71 11.33
C SER A 5 1.98 33.71 12.44
N PRO A 6 1.48 34.17 13.60
CA PRO A 6 1.18 33.32 14.76
C PRO A 6 0.20 32.17 14.46
N LEU A 7 -0.60 32.33 13.40
CA LEU A 7 -1.51 31.30 12.92
C LEU A 7 -0.76 30.08 12.33
N THR A 8 0.32 30.31 11.57
CA THR A 8 1.10 29.22 10.94
C THR A 8 1.82 28.35 11.97
N SER A 9 2.29 28.93 13.07
CA SER A 9 2.94 28.19 14.15
C SER A 9 1.94 27.37 14.99
N ILE A 10 0.73 27.89 15.21
CA ILE A 10 -0.35 27.14 15.88
C ILE A 10 -0.75 25.92 15.05
N PHE A 11 -1.01 26.10 13.75
CA PHE A 11 -1.37 24.98 12.86
C PHE A 11 -0.26 23.92 12.78
N ALA A 12 1.01 24.34 12.69
CA ALA A 12 2.12 23.40 12.69
C ALA A 12 2.20 22.57 13.98
N ASN A 13 1.97 23.19 15.14
CA ASN A 13 1.92 22.49 16.42
C ASN A 13 0.74 21.52 16.53
N ILE A 14 -0.47 21.93 16.11
CA ILE A 14 -1.64 21.05 16.09
C ILE A 14 -1.40 19.84 15.17
N HIS A 15 -0.86 20.08 13.97
CA HIS A 15 -0.54 19.01 13.03
C HIS A 15 0.48 18.02 13.60
N LEU A 16 1.51 18.53 14.29
CA LEU A 16 2.53 17.71 14.94
C LEU A 16 1.93 16.82 16.04
N GLN A 17 1.12 17.41 16.93
CA GLN A 17 0.49 16.69 18.04
C GLN A 17 -0.48 15.64 17.50
N LEU A 18 -1.35 16.00 16.56
CA LEU A 18 -2.30 15.08 15.95
C LEU A 18 -1.59 13.92 15.26
N SER A 19 -0.53 14.22 14.48
CA SER A 19 0.28 13.20 13.83
C SER A 19 0.88 12.22 14.85
N ARG A 20 1.42 12.73 15.96
CA ARG A 20 2.03 11.90 17.01
C ARG A 20 1.01 10.96 17.66
N TYR A 21 -0.18 11.47 18.01
CA TYR A 21 -1.22 10.67 18.68
C TYR A 21 -1.97 9.73 17.74
N VAL A 22 -2.05 10.01 16.43
CA VAL A 22 -2.77 9.17 15.46
C VAL A 22 -1.86 8.11 14.83
N TYR A 23 -0.63 8.45 14.45
CA TYR A 23 0.23 7.51 13.75
C TYR A 23 0.73 6.35 14.63
N CYS A 24 0.97 6.57 15.93
CA CYS A 24 1.47 5.51 16.80
C CYS A 24 0.42 4.40 17.04
N PRO A 25 -0.83 4.70 17.43
CA PRO A 25 -1.86 3.67 17.55
C PRO A 25 -2.14 2.96 16.23
N LEU A 26 -2.20 3.69 15.11
CA LEU A 26 -2.38 3.08 13.78
C LEU A 26 -1.24 2.12 13.41
N TYR A 27 0.00 2.46 13.75
CA TYR A 27 1.15 1.59 13.52
C TYR A 27 1.06 0.32 14.37
N ILE A 28 0.74 0.44 15.65
CA ILE A 28 0.61 -0.72 16.55
C ILE A 28 -0.55 -1.61 16.10
N ALA A 29 -1.74 -1.04 15.91
CA ALA A 29 -2.93 -1.77 15.48
C ALA A 29 -2.72 -2.41 14.10
N GLY A 30 -2.09 -1.69 13.16
CA GLY A 30 -1.79 -2.19 11.83
C GLY A 30 -0.81 -3.37 11.84
N ASN A 31 0.27 -3.29 12.61
CA ASN A 31 1.21 -4.42 12.73
C ASN A 31 0.55 -5.63 13.39
N LEU A 32 -0.12 -5.44 14.53
CA LEU A 32 -0.81 -6.53 15.24
C LEU A 32 -1.87 -7.19 14.36
N GLY A 33 -2.72 -6.40 13.70
CA GLY A 33 -3.77 -6.91 12.82
C GLY A 33 -3.23 -7.73 11.65
N ASN A 34 -2.17 -7.27 10.99
CA ASN A 34 -1.56 -8.02 9.89
C ASN A 34 -0.78 -9.25 10.39
N ILE A 35 -0.12 -9.20 11.56
CA ILE A 35 0.54 -10.37 12.17
C ILE A 35 -0.49 -11.45 12.52
N PHE A 36 -1.60 -11.09 13.17
CA PHE A 36 -2.67 -12.04 13.47
C PHE A 36 -3.29 -12.61 12.20
N SER A 37 -3.47 -11.78 11.16
CA SER A 37 -3.95 -12.25 9.85
C SER A 37 -2.99 -13.28 9.24
N LEU A 38 -1.68 -13.03 9.29
CA LEU A 38 -0.68 -14.01 8.84
C LEU A 38 -0.79 -15.31 9.65
N ILE A 39 -0.80 -15.23 10.98
CA ILE A 39 -0.88 -16.42 11.85
C ILE A 39 -2.14 -17.23 11.52
N MET A 40 -3.30 -16.59 11.37
CA MET A 40 -4.56 -17.27 11.04
C MET A 40 -4.52 -17.90 9.65
N PHE A 41 -4.16 -17.15 8.62
CA PHE A 41 -4.20 -17.64 7.24
C PHE A 41 -3.04 -18.59 6.88
N SER A 42 -1.96 -18.61 7.68
CA SER A 42 -0.88 -19.60 7.57
C SER A 42 -1.26 -20.99 8.09
N GLN A 43 -2.34 -21.12 8.86
CA GLN A 43 -2.78 -22.43 9.35
C GLN A 43 -3.19 -23.34 8.18
N ALA A 44 -2.70 -24.59 8.19
CA ALA A 44 -2.92 -25.55 7.10
C ALA A 44 -4.41 -25.78 6.80
N LYS A 45 -5.27 -25.75 7.83
CA LYS A 45 -6.72 -25.90 7.70
C LYS A 45 -7.35 -24.81 6.84
N LEU A 46 -6.91 -23.56 7.01
CA LEU A 46 -7.44 -22.38 6.32
C LEU A 46 -6.79 -22.16 4.93
N ARG A 47 -5.52 -22.54 4.80
CA ARG A 47 -4.79 -22.53 3.51
C ARG A 47 -5.37 -23.56 2.52
N SER A 48 -5.95 -24.64 3.03
CA SER A 48 -6.64 -25.64 2.22
C SER A 48 -8.08 -25.25 1.87
N SER A 49 -8.65 -24.22 2.50
CA SER A 49 -10.06 -23.85 2.33
C SER A 49 -10.35 -23.06 1.05
N GLY A 50 -9.34 -22.44 0.40
CA GLY A 50 -9.56 -21.74 -0.86
C GLY A 50 -8.41 -20.83 -1.31
N VAL A 51 -8.59 -20.27 -2.51
CA VAL A 51 -7.65 -19.33 -3.15
C VAL A 51 -7.58 -18.00 -2.41
N CYS A 52 -8.72 -17.48 -1.96
CA CYS A 52 -8.87 -16.29 -1.13
C CYS A 52 -7.86 -16.20 0.04
N SER A 53 -7.59 -17.31 0.75
CA SER A 53 -6.62 -17.34 1.87
C SER A 53 -5.20 -16.96 1.42
N TRP A 54 -4.80 -17.35 0.21
CA TRP A 54 -3.49 -16.99 -0.35
C TRP A 54 -3.39 -15.51 -0.70
N TYR A 55 -4.45 -14.93 -1.26
CA TYR A 55 -4.48 -13.48 -1.49
C TYR A 55 -4.41 -12.71 -0.17
N PHE A 56 -5.12 -13.14 0.88
CA PHE A 56 -5.06 -12.51 2.20
C PHE A 56 -3.66 -12.58 2.83
N LEU A 57 -2.93 -13.68 2.65
CA LEU A 57 -1.54 -13.76 3.08
C LEU A 57 -0.67 -12.71 2.39
N VAL A 58 -0.78 -12.59 1.06
CA VAL A 58 0.00 -11.62 0.30
C VAL A 58 -0.37 -10.19 0.69
N VAL A 59 -1.65 -9.88 0.87
CA VAL A 59 -2.12 -8.58 1.39
C VAL A 59 -1.51 -8.28 2.76
N SER A 60 -1.51 -9.24 3.68
CA SER A 60 -0.98 -9.05 5.03
C SER A 60 0.54 -8.79 5.02
N VAL A 61 1.29 -9.53 4.20
CA VAL A 61 2.73 -9.29 4.00
C VAL A 61 2.96 -7.90 3.39
N ALA A 62 2.22 -7.55 2.34
CA ALA A 62 2.37 -6.27 1.65
C ALA A 62 2.06 -5.09 2.59
N ASN A 63 1.00 -5.19 3.40
CA ASN A 63 0.66 -4.19 4.41
C ASN A 63 1.75 -4.06 5.48
N LEU A 64 2.31 -5.18 5.97
CA LEU A 64 3.42 -5.12 6.92
C LEU A 64 4.64 -4.41 6.33
N ILE A 65 5.00 -4.73 5.08
CA ILE A 65 6.08 -4.05 4.37
C ILE A 65 5.77 -2.54 4.29
N SER A 66 4.58 -2.16 3.82
CA SER A 66 4.19 -0.75 3.66
C SER A 66 4.22 0.02 4.98
N ILE A 67 3.71 -0.58 6.08
CA ILE A 67 3.71 0.05 7.41
C ILE A 67 5.14 0.21 7.92
N ASN A 68 5.97 -0.84 7.81
CA ASN A 68 7.33 -0.83 8.34
C ASN A 68 8.30 0.00 7.48
N THR A 69 8.08 0.17 6.18
CA THR A 69 8.94 1.05 5.35
C THR A 69 8.42 2.48 5.29
N GLY A 70 7.10 2.64 5.16
CA GLY A 70 6.47 3.94 4.94
C GLY A 70 6.23 4.72 6.22
N TYR A 71 5.66 4.08 7.25
CA TYR A 71 5.16 4.79 8.44
C TYR A 71 6.21 4.92 9.54
N ILE A 72 7.09 3.92 9.72
CA ILE A 72 8.06 3.93 10.83
C ILE A 72 8.95 5.18 10.80
N THR A 73 9.44 5.57 9.62
CA THR A 73 10.37 6.70 9.50
C THR A 73 9.66 8.03 9.76
N ARG A 74 8.37 8.14 9.40
CA ARG A 74 7.54 9.31 9.74
C ARG A 74 7.35 9.40 11.24
N ILE A 75 7.00 8.30 11.90
CA ILE A 75 6.82 8.25 13.35
C ILE A 75 8.13 8.64 14.07
N LEU A 76 9.26 8.06 13.66
CA LEU A 76 10.58 8.40 14.20
C LEU A 76 10.90 9.89 14.01
N SER A 77 10.62 10.46 12.83
CA SER A 77 10.81 11.89 12.57
C SER A 77 9.93 12.77 13.47
N TYR A 78 8.69 12.36 13.77
CA TYR A 78 7.81 13.10 14.69
C TYR A 78 8.24 12.96 16.16
N MET A 79 8.94 11.90 16.52
CA MET A 79 9.50 11.68 17.86
C MET A 79 10.86 12.38 18.06
N GLY A 80 11.38 13.07 17.05
CA GLY A 80 12.64 13.83 17.13
C GLY A 80 13.88 13.04 16.74
N PHE A 81 13.75 11.82 16.21
CA PHE A 81 14.88 11.06 15.70
C PHE A 81 15.30 11.52 14.30
N PRO A 82 16.60 11.50 13.97
CA PRO A 82 17.08 11.84 12.64
C PRO A 82 16.57 10.84 11.60
N ASP A 83 15.93 11.35 10.54
CA ASP A 83 15.35 10.53 9.48
C ASP A 83 16.43 10.16 8.43
N PRO A 84 16.79 8.87 8.28
CA PRO A 84 17.82 8.44 7.33
C PRO A 84 17.45 8.71 5.87
N SER A 85 16.16 8.92 5.56
CA SER A 85 15.73 9.33 4.20
C SER A 85 16.13 10.76 3.83
N ARG A 86 16.56 11.56 4.82
CA ARG A 86 17.11 12.89 4.60
C ARG A 86 18.62 12.90 4.34
N THR A 87 19.32 11.80 4.57
CA THR A 87 20.78 11.73 4.40
C THR A 87 21.19 10.76 3.31
N ILE A 88 20.43 9.69 3.11
CA ILE A 88 20.77 8.60 2.20
C ILE A 88 19.81 8.60 1.01
N GLY A 89 20.31 9.02 -0.16
CA GLY A 89 19.51 9.15 -1.38
C GLY A 89 18.85 7.84 -1.84
N TRP A 90 19.63 6.74 -1.90
CA TRP A 90 19.09 5.43 -2.31
C TRP A 90 18.04 4.89 -1.33
N TYR A 91 18.20 5.16 -0.03
CA TYR A 91 17.24 4.75 0.99
C TYR A 91 15.92 5.51 0.83
N CYS A 92 15.96 6.81 0.50
CA CYS A 92 14.72 7.53 0.25
C CYS A 92 13.97 6.95 -0.96
N THR A 93 14.63 6.86 -2.11
CA THR A 93 13.96 6.40 -3.34
C THR A 93 13.48 4.96 -3.19
N GLY A 94 14.29 4.09 -2.59
CA GLY A 94 13.92 2.71 -2.27
C GLY A 94 12.74 2.63 -1.31
N ARG A 95 12.71 3.46 -0.26
CA ARG A 95 11.58 3.53 0.68
C ARG A 95 10.28 3.92 -0.03
N ILE A 96 10.32 4.95 -0.87
CA ILE A 96 9.14 5.43 -1.61
C ILE A 96 8.69 4.34 -2.59
N TYR A 97 9.62 3.71 -3.30
CA TYR A 97 9.33 2.60 -4.21
C TYR A 97 8.63 1.44 -3.49
N ILE A 98 9.25 0.92 -2.42
CA ILE A 98 8.73 -0.24 -1.67
C ILE A 98 7.38 0.09 -1.04
N SER A 99 7.22 1.29 -0.48
CA SER A 99 5.98 1.66 0.21
C SER A 99 4.80 1.82 -0.76
N ASN A 100 5.02 2.41 -1.95
CA ASN A 100 3.97 2.51 -2.97
C ASN A 100 3.65 1.15 -3.58
N LEU A 101 4.67 0.40 -4.00
CA LEU A 101 4.51 -0.94 -4.56
C LEU A 101 3.71 -1.85 -3.62
N SER A 102 4.11 -1.92 -2.34
CA SER A 102 3.45 -2.78 -1.35
C SER A 102 2.00 -2.36 -1.09
N LEU A 103 1.72 -1.05 -1.03
CA LEU A 103 0.36 -0.55 -0.83
C LEU A 103 -0.55 -0.85 -2.03
N THR A 104 -0.03 -0.71 -3.25
CA THR A 104 -0.76 -1.03 -4.47
C THR A 104 -1.02 -2.53 -4.57
N LEU A 105 -0.01 -3.37 -4.29
CA LEU A 105 -0.21 -4.82 -4.21
C LEU A 105 -1.30 -5.20 -3.22
N ALA A 106 -1.29 -4.62 -2.01
CA ALA A 106 -2.32 -4.87 -1.02
C ALA A 106 -3.73 -4.52 -1.55
N ARG A 107 -3.90 -3.37 -2.20
CA ARG A 107 -5.19 -2.94 -2.76
C ARG A 107 -5.67 -3.84 -3.89
N TYR A 108 -4.80 -4.15 -4.84
CA TYR A 108 -5.19 -4.98 -5.99
C TYR A 108 -5.45 -6.44 -5.60
N PHE A 109 -4.72 -7.00 -4.64
CA PHE A 109 -5.05 -8.34 -4.10
C PHE A 109 -6.33 -8.33 -3.25
N LEU A 110 -6.68 -7.23 -2.59
CA LEU A 110 -8.02 -7.07 -2.01
C LEU A 110 -9.11 -7.08 -3.09
N CYS A 111 -8.89 -6.43 -4.23
CA CYS A 111 -9.80 -6.57 -5.38
C CYS A 111 -9.88 -8.03 -5.85
N SER A 112 -8.74 -8.73 -5.96
CA SER A 112 -8.72 -10.15 -6.32
C SER A 112 -9.51 -11.02 -5.34
N ILE A 113 -9.49 -10.72 -4.04
CA ILE A 113 -10.31 -11.41 -3.03
C ILE A 113 -11.81 -11.24 -3.31
N VAL A 114 -12.26 -10.01 -3.60
CA VAL A 114 -13.67 -9.74 -3.87
C VAL A 114 -14.10 -10.41 -5.18
N ILE A 115 -13.24 -10.38 -6.21
CA ILE A 115 -13.47 -11.08 -7.47
C ILE A 115 -13.55 -12.60 -7.23
N ASP A 116 -12.63 -13.18 -6.46
CA ASP A 116 -12.62 -14.60 -6.13
C ASP A 116 -13.92 -15.02 -5.42
N ARG A 117 -14.40 -14.20 -4.48
CA ARG A 117 -15.71 -14.41 -3.82
C ARG A 117 -16.86 -14.43 -4.82
N PHE A 118 -16.92 -13.47 -5.73
CA PHE A 118 -17.93 -13.44 -6.80
C PHE A 118 -17.86 -14.70 -7.69
N LEU A 119 -16.64 -15.12 -8.06
CA LEU A 119 -16.44 -16.31 -8.90
C LEU A 119 -16.93 -17.58 -8.20
N ILE A 120 -16.72 -17.69 -6.89
CA ILE A 120 -17.19 -18.84 -6.09
C ILE A 120 -18.71 -18.86 -5.95
N THR A 121 -19.35 -17.70 -5.76
CA THR A 121 -20.82 -17.61 -5.61
C THR A 121 -21.57 -17.70 -6.94
N SER A 122 -20.89 -17.50 -8.07
CA SER A 122 -21.54 -17.57 -9.38
C SER A 122 -22.13 -18.95 -9.68
N THR A 123 -23.35 -18.95 -10.22
CA THR A 123 -24.05 -20.16 -10.70
C THR A 123 -23.36 -20.80 -11.91
N ASN A 124 -22.51 -20.05 -12.64
CA ASN A 124 -21.82 -20.54 -13.81
C ASN A 124 -20.56 -21.34 -13.43
N VAL A 125 -20.56 -22.64 -13.76
CA VAL A 125 -19.45 -23.56 -13.49
C VAL A 125 -18.12 -23.09 -14.10
N LYS A 126 -18.15 -22.41 -15.26
CA LYS A 126 -16.93 -21.88 -15.89
C LYS A 126 -16.28 -20.80 -15.03
N PHE A 127 -17.08 -19.88 -14.47
CA PHE A 127 -16.57 -18.83 -13.58
C PHE A 127 -16.07 -19.40 -12.25
N ARG A 128 -16.80 -20.35 -11.67
CA ARG A 128 -16.34 -21.03 -10.45
C ARG A 128 -15.01 -21.76 -10.63
N ARG A 129 -14.77 -22.34 -11.80
CA ARG A 129 -13.48 -23.01 -12.12
C ARG A 129 -12.30 -22.03 -12.20
N MET A 130 -12.54 -20.75 -12.49
CA MET A 130 -11.48 -19.73 -12.50
C MET A 130 -10.91 -19.46 -11.10
N SER A 131 -11.74 -19.61 -10.06
CA SER A 131 -11.31 -19.62 -8.65
C SER A 131 -10.62 -20.96 -8.31
N SER A 132 -9.48 -21.22 -8.95
CA SER A 132 -8.67 -22.41 -8.69
C SER A 132 -7.25 -22.04 -8.30
N PHE A 133 -6.67 -22.86 -7.41
CA PHE A 133 -5.32 -22.66 -6.92
C PHE A 133 -4.27 -22.64 -8.04
N ASN A 134 -4.50 -23.41 -9.10
CA ASN A 134 -3.61 -23.46 -10.26
C ASN A 134 -3.49 -22.11 -10.97
N VAL A 135 -4.60 -21.36 -11.07
CA VAL A 135 -4.60 -20.01 -11.65
C VAL A 135 -3.90 -19.04 -10.70
N ALA A 136 -4.23 -19.08 -9.41
CA ALA A 136 -3.66 -18.17 -8.42
C ALA A 136 -2.13 -18.30 -8.26
N LYS A 137 -1.62 -19.54 -8.35
CA LYS A 137 -0.17 -19.83 -8.29
C LYS A 137 0.63 -19.07 -9.34
N TRP A 138 0.06 -18.87 -10.53
CA TRP A 138 0.71 -18.11 -11.60
C TRP A 138 0.35 -16.62 -11.55
N TYR A 139 -0.90 -16.29 -11.21
CA TYR A 139 -1.39 -14.93 -11.17
C TYR A 139 -0.69 -14.07 -10.11
N ILE A 140 -0.48 -14.59 -8.89
CA ILE A 140 0.16 -13.83 -7.80
C ILE A 140 1.58 -13.36 -8.18
N PRO A 141 2.53 -14.24 -8.55
CA PRO A 141 3.88 -13.80 -8.89
C PRO A 141 3.91 -12.93 -10.15
N LEU A 142 3.07 -13.23 -11.15
CA LEU A 142 2.98 -12.40 -12.35
C LEU A 142 2.50 -10.98 -12.03
N SER A 143 1.46 -10.85 -11.19
CA SER A 143 0.95 -9.55 -10.73
C SER A 143 2.03 -8.77 -9.98
N ILE A 144 2.76 -9.42 -9.06
CA ILE A 144 3.87 -8.78 -8.33
C ILE A 144 4.95 -8.28 -9.30
N LEU A 145 5.35 -9.09 -10.29
CA LEU A 145 6.33 -8.70 -11.31
C LEU A 145 5.85 -7.51 -12.15
N CYS A 146 4.60 -7.54 -12.62
CA CYS A 146 4.02 -6.43 -13.39
C CYS A 146 4.03 -5.12 -12.60
N TRP A 147 3.63 -5.14 -11.32
CA TRP A 147 3.65 -3.94 -10.48
C TRP A 147 5.07 -3.48 -10.13
N MET A 148 6.02 -4.42 -9.93
CA MET A 148 7.43 -4.06 -9.71
C MET A 148 8.02 -3.30 -10.90
N ILE A 149 7.72 -3.74 -12.12
CA ILE A 149 8.13 -3.07 -13.36
C ILE A 149 7.42 -1.72 -13.48
N TYR A 150 6.10 -1.69 -13.23
CA TYR A 150 5.32 -0.46 -13.31
C TYR A 150 5.88 0.63 -12.39
N TYR A 151 6.18 0.34 -11.13
CA TYR A 151 6.72 1.31 -10.18
C TYR A 151 8.20 1.65 -10.37
N SER A 152 8.90 1.02 -11.32
CA SER A 152 10.32 1.30 -11.59
C SER A 152 10.57 2.78 -11.92
N HIS A 153 9.58 3.49 -12.47
CA HIS A 153 9.62 4.93 -12.74
C HIS A 153 9.92 5.80 -11.49
N ILE A 154 9.70 5.29 -10.27
CA ILE A 154 10.06 5.97 -9.01
C ILE A 154 11.57 6.17 -8.89
N TRP A 155 12.37 5.23 -9.40
CA TRP A 155 13.83 5.33 -9.35
C TRP A 155 14.39 6.49 -10.18
N VAL A 156 13.66 6.88 -11.25
CA VAL A 156 14.09 7.94 -12.16
C VAL A 156 13.50 9.30 -11.76
N GLY A 157 12.24 9.36 -11.35
CA GLY A 157 11.57 10.65 -11.11
C GLY A 157 11.64 11.18 -9.67
N TYR A 158 12.31 10.47 -8.77
CA TYR A 158 12.69 11.02 -7.46
C TYR A 158 14.15 11.41 -7.45
N ASN A 159 14.40 12.68 -7.17
CA ASN A 159 15.75 13.15 -6.93
C ASN A 159 16.17 12.70 -5.52
N GLY A 160 17.25 11.94 -5.46
CA GLY A 160 17.92 11.62 -4.20
C GLY A 160 18.39 12.88 -3.47
N TYR A 161 18.87 12.72 -2.24
CA TYR A 161 19.39 13.84 -1.44
C TYR A 161 20.47 14.60 -2.21
N GLN A 162 20.17 15.85 -2.59
CA GLN A 162 21.13 16.78 -3.18
C GLN A 162 21.09 18.10 -2.39
N ASN A 163 22.27 18.56 -1.96
CA ASN A 163 22.50 19.88 -1.37
C ASN A 163 21.60 20.26 -0.17
N GLY A 164 21.44 19.37 0.82
CA GLY A 164 20.67 19.71 2.04
C GLY A 164 19.16 19.64 1.87
N SER A 165 18.66 19.34 0.67
CA SER A 165 17.23 19.23 0.41
C SER A 165 16.74 17.80 0.63
N ALA A 166 15.70 17.64 1.46
CA ALA A 166 15.04 16.36 1.67
C ALA A 166 14.59 15.76 0.33
N CYS A 167 14.44 14.44 0.31
CA CYS A 167 13.99 13.70 -0.85
C CYS A 167 12.70 14.24 -1.45
N LYS A 168 12.78 14.66 -2.71
CA LYS A 168 11.72 15.38 -3.41
C LYS A 168 11.42 14.73 -4.75
N ARG A 169 10.16 14.82 -5.14
CA ARG A 169 9.72 14.53 -6.50
C ARG A 169 10.40 15.50 -7.46
N GLN A 170 10.70 15.03 -8.66
CA GLN A 170 11.08 15.94 -9.73
C GLN A 170 9.91 16.89 -10.03
N ASP A 171 10.22 18.18 -10.09
CA ASP A 171 9.21 19.22 -10.34
C ASP A 171 8.69 19.15 -11.79
N GLY A 172 7.49 19.69 -12.01
CA GLY A 172 6.85 19.74 -13.33
C GLY A 172 6.03 18.49 -13.65
N VAL A 173 6.25 17.92 -14.84
CA VAL A 173 5.39 16.88 -15.45
C VAL A 173 5.29 15.63 -14.58
N TYR A 174 6.39 15.22 -13.95
CA TYR A 174 6.41 14.02 -13.12
C TYR A 174 5.53 14.13 -11.88
N THR A 175 5.43 15.32 -11.29
CA THR A 175 4.54 15.57 -10.15
C THR A 175 3.06 15.44 -10.56
N ILE A 176 2.69 15.93 -11.74
CA ILE A 176 1.34 15.75 -12.31
C ILE A 176 1.08 14.27 -12.56
N PHE A 177 2.04 13.56 -13.18
CA PHE A 177 1.94 12.13 -13.45
C PHE A 177 1.70 11.31 -12.18
N ILE A 178 2.50 11.48 -11.12
CA ILE A 178 2.31 10.78 -9.85
C ILE A 178 0.96 11.11 -9.23
N THR A 179 0.55 12.37 -9.26
CA THR A 179 -0.71 12.81 -8.64
C THR A 179 -1.90 12.15 -9.34
N VAL A 180 -1.94 12.21 -10.67
CA VAL A 180 -2.97 11.55 -11.48
C VAL A 180 -2.93 10.04 -11.24
N ASN A 181 -1.76 9.42 -11.30
CA ASN A 181 -1.58 7.98 -11.09
C ASN A 181 -2.11 7.52 -9.72
N SER A 182 -1.76 8.24 -8.65
CA SER A 182 -2.20 7.91 -7.28
C SER A 182 -3.72 8.04 -7.08
N LEU A 183 -4.36 8.96 -7.80
CA LEU A 183 -5.80 9.13 -7.74
C LEU A 183 -6.52 8.08 -8.58
N THR A 184 -6.05 7.81 -9.80
CA THR A 184 -6.75 6.91 -10.74
C THR A 184 -6.44 5.45 -10.47
N ILE A 185 -5.16 5.06 -10.55
CA ILE A 185 -4.70 3.68 -10.47
C ILE A 185 -4.72 3.19 -9.03
N ASP A 186 -4.18 3.98 -8.10
CA ASP A 186 -4.08 3.49 -6.72
C ASP A 186 -5.40 3.57 -5.95
N THR A 187 -6.28 4.53 -6.29
CA THR A 187 -7.48 4.81 -5.48
C THR A 187 -8.77 4.49 -6.21
N SER A 188 -9.07 5.17 -7.31
CA SER A 188 -10.36 5.05 -7.98
C SER A 188 -10.61 3.66 -8.57
N ILE A 189 -9.65 3.08 -9.28
CA ILE A 189 -9.82 1.77 -9.94
C ILE A 189 -10.09 0.66 -8.91
N PRO A 190 -9.28 0.48 -7.84
CA PRO A 190 -9.54 -0.54 -6.84
C PRO A 190 -10.91 -0.39 -6.16
N ILE A 191 -11.31 0.84 -5.83
CA ILE A 191 -12.60 1.11 -5.18
C ILE A 191 -13.76 0.73 -6.10
N LEU A 192 -13.71 1.16 -7.37
CA LEU A 192 -14.76 0.83 -8.35
C LEU A 192 -14.86 -0.68 -8.56
N LEU A 193 -13.72 -1.37 -8.70
CA LEU A 193 -13.70 -2.83 -8.81
C LEU A 193 -14.32 -3.50 -7.57
N MET A 194 -13.93 -3.08 -6.37
CA MET A 194 -14.48 -3.64 -5.13
C MET A 194 -15.99 -3.41 -5.04
N ILE A 195 -16.50 -2.23 -5.38
CA ILE A 195 -17.93 -1.92 -5.36
C ILE A 195 -18.68 -2.78 -6.38
N ILE A 196 -18.23 -2.81 -7.63
CA ILE A 196 -18.89 -3.55 -8.71
C ILE A 196 -18.97 -5.04 -8.35
N PHE A 197 -17.85 -5.67 -7.98
CA PHE A 197 -17.84 -7.10 -7.67
C PHE A 197 -18.55 -7.44 -6.36
N SER A 198 -18.59 -6.53 -5.38
CA SER A 198 -19.38 -6.74 -4.16
C SER A 198 -20.88 -6.72 -4.47
N LEU A 199 -21.36 -5.78 -5.28
CA LEU A 199 -22.77 -5.73 -5.72
C LEU A 199 -23.14 -6.96 -6.54
N LEU A 200 -22.27 -7.38 -7.45
CA LEU A 200 -22.47 -8.59 -8.24
C LEU A 200 -22.48 -9.86 -7.36
N THR A 201 -21.73 -9.89 -6.26
CA THR A 201 -21.76 -11.00 -5.30
C THR A 201 -23.07 -11.07 -4.55
N LEU A 202 -23.69 -9.92 -4.23
CA LEU A 202 -24.98 -9.86 -3.53
C LEU A 202 -26.17 -10.21 -4.43
N ASN A 203 -26.06 -10.00 -5.74
CA ASN A 203 -27.13 -10.23 -6.71
C ASN A 203 -27.10 -11.63 -7.36
N ASN A 204 -26.05 -12.42 -7.10
CA ASN A 204 -25.90 -13.81 -7.55
C ASN A 204 -26.40 -14.78 -6.47
#